data_AF-A0A7V9VMB6-F1
#
_entry.id   AF-A0A7V9VMB6-F1
#
_cell.length_a   1.000
_cell.length_b   1.000
_cell.length_c   1.000
_cell.angle_alpha   90.00
_cell.angle_beta   90.00
_cell.angle_gamma   90.00
#
_symmetry.space_group_name_H-M   'P 1'
#
loop_
_entity.id
_entity.type
_entity.pdbx_description
1 polymer ?
#
loop_
_entity_poly.entity_id
_entity_poly.type
_entity_poly.pdbx_seq_one_letter_code
_entity_poly.pdbx_strand_id
1 'polypeptide(L)'
;MITRELAAEFVANLIVLFIVLIFIRILISFLPRIPYIPALRAFLDFVESVTSPYLGLFRRVLPSVRLGPAALDLTPMVATLVLVFVGLYLLVPLIRG
;
A
#
# COMPACT_ATOMS: atom_id res chain seq x y z
N MET A 1 13.21 -10.69 -25.69
CA MET A 1 13.06 -9.29 -25.20
C MET A 1 11.62 -8.97 -24.85
N ILE A 2 10.65 -9.13 -25.75
CA ILE A 2 9.23 -8.76 -25.53
C ILE A 2 8.61 -9.36 -24.24
N THR A 3 8.86 -10.63 -23.93
CA THR A 3 8.30 -11.28 -22.73
C THR A 3 8.78 -10.70 -21.40
N ARG A 4 10.01 -10.17 -21.33
CA ARG A 4 10.54 -9.56 -20.10
C ARG A 4 9.95 -8.18 -19.87
N GLU A 5 9.74 -7.42 -20.93
CA GLU A 5 9.08 -6.11 -20.86
C GLU A 5 7.64 -6.24 -20.39
N LEU A 6 6.88 -7.19 -20.95
CA LEU A 6 5.50 -7.46 -20.51
C LEU A 6 5.45 -7.85 -19.03
N ALA A 7 6.40 -8.67 -18.57
CA ALA A 7 6.49 -9.05 -17.16
C ALA A 7 6.82 -7.84 -16.27
N ALA A 8 7.77 -6.99 -16.68
CA ALA A 8 8.14 -5.79 -15.95
C ALA A 8 6.98 -4.78 -15.86
N GLU A 9 6.27 -4.56 -16.96
CA GLU A 9 5.08 -3.69 -17.01
C GLU A 9 3.95 -4.24 -16.13
N PHE A 10 3.69 -5.54 -16.19
CA PHE A 10 2.69 -6.18 -15.35
C PHE A 10 3.02 -6.00 -13.86
N VAL A 11 4.28 -6.24 -13.46
CA VAL A 11 4.75 -6.05 -12.08
C VAL A 11 4.67 -4.59 -11.67
N ALA A 12 5.09 -3.66 -12.53
CA ALA A 12 5.00 -2.23 -12.26
C ALA A 12 3.55 -1.79 -12.03
N ASN A 13 2.61 -2.23 -12.88
CA ASN A 13 1.20 -1.93 -12.74
C ASN A 13 0.62 -2.49 -11.43
N LEU A 14 1.02 -3.70 -11.04
CA LEU A 14 0.59 -4.30 -9.78
C LEU A 14 1.12 -3.52 -8.57
N ILE A 15 2.39 -3.07 -8.61
CA ILE A 15 3.00 -2.25 -7.56
C ILE A 15 2.27 -0.91 -7.44
N VAL A 16 1.99 -0.23 -8.56
CA VAL A 16 1.26 1.04 -8.57
C VAL A 16 -0.15 0.85 -8.02
N LEU A 17 -0.87 -0.19 -8.44
CA LEU A 17 -2.19 -0.51 -7.90
C LEU A 17 -2.14 -0.69 -6.38
N PHE A 18 -1.15 -1.44 -5.88
CA PHE A 18 -0.99 -1.67 -4.45
C PHE A 18 -0.65 -0.40 -3.68
N ILE A 19 0.17 0.49 -4.23
CA ILE A 19 0.44 1.83 -3.67
C ILE A 19 -0.85 2.64 -3.58
N VAL A 20 -1.70 2.63 -4.62
CA VAL A 20 -3.00 3.31 -4.62
C VAL A 20 -3.89 2.77 -3.50
N LEU A 21 -3.94 1.45 -3.27
CA LEU A 21 -4.71 0.85 -2.18
C LEU A 21 -4.22 1.33 -0.80
N ILE A 22 -2.91 1.37 -0.57
CA ILE A 22 -2.35 1.90 0.68
C ILE A 22 -2.68 3.39 0.83
N PHE A 23 -2.61 4.16 -0.25
CA PHE A 23 -2.93 5.59 -0.24
C PHE A 23 -4.41 5.84 0.11
N ILE A 24 -5.33 5.06 -0.46
CA ILE A 24 -6.75 5.06 -0.10
C ILE A 24 -6.92 4.81 1.40
N ARG A 25 -6.25 3.78 1.95
CA ARG A 25 -6.27 3.47 3.39
C ARG A 25 -5.78 4.64 4.25
N ILE A 26 -4.72 5.33 3.83
CA ILE A 26 -4.22 6.53 4.49
C ILE A 26 -5.31 7.62 4.46
N LEU A 27 -5.85 7.97 3.30
CA LEU A 27 -6.90 9.00 3.17
C LEU A 27 -8.12 8.71 4.05
N ILE A 28 -8.56 7.45 4.11
CA ILE A 28 -9.67 7.02 4.97
C ILE A 28 -9.36 7.22 6.45
N SER A 29 -8.13 6.95 6.88
CA SER A 29 -7.73 7.14 8.28
C SER A 29 -7.83 8.59 8.75
N PHE A 30 -7.79 9.56 7.82
CA PHE A 30 -8.00 10.98 8.11
C PHE A 30 -9.49 11.37 8.19
N LEU A 31 -10.42 10.52 7.73
CA LEU A 31 -11.86 10.81 7.76
C LEU A 31 -12.45 10.42 9.14
N PRO A 32 -12.94 11.37 9.96
CA PRO A 32 -13.34 11.08 11.33
C PRO A 32 -14.60 10.21 11.47
N ARG A 33 -15.50 10.22 10.46
CA ARG A 33 -16.72 9.41 10.40
C ARG A 33 -17.14 9.20 8.95
N ILE A 34 -17.02 7.96 8.47
CA ILE A 34 -17.56 7.56 7.18
C ILE A 34 -19.02 7.12 7.37
N PRO A 35 -19.99 7.68 6.61
CA PRO A 35 -21.37 7.20 6.61
C PRO A 35 -21.43 5.70 6.30
N TYR A 36 -22.33 4.96 6.96
CA TYR A 36 -22.47 3.53 6.71
C TYR A 36 -23.10 3.30 5.34
N ILE A 37 -22.25 3.01 4.35
CA ILE A 37 -22.64 2.60 3.00
C ILE A 37 -22.09 1.18 2.80
N PRO A 38 -22.95 0.14 2.61
CA PRO A 38 -22.51 -1.25 2.51
C PRO A 38 -21.43 -1.48 1.44
N ALA A 39 -21.59 -0.87 0.27
CA ALA A 39 -20.62 -0.98 -0.83
C ALA A 39 -19.26 -0.36 -0.47
N LEU A 40 -19.26 0.80 0.18
CA LEU A 40 -18.03 1.44 0.63
C LEU A 40 -17.34 0.58 1.68
N ARG A 41 -18.09 0.07 2.68
CA ARG A 41 -17.54 -0.81 3.72
C ARG A 41 -16.90 -2.07 3.12
N ALA A 42 -17.58 -2.74 2.19
CA ALA A 42 -17.02 -3.91 1.50
C ALA A 42 -15.72 -3.58 0.74
N PHE A 43 -15.66 -2.41 0.09
CA PHE A 43 -14.43 -1.94 -0.54
C PHE A 43 -13.32 -1.66 0.48
N LEU A 44 -13.64 -1.02 1.61
CA LEU A 44 -12.67 -0.76 2.68
C LEU A 44 -12.11 -2.06 3.28
N ASP A 45 -12.99 -3.03 3.54
CA ASP A 45 -12.63 -4.35 4.05
C ASP A 45 -11.74 -5.10 3.05
N PHE A 46 -12.02 -4.95 1.75
CA PHE A 46 -11.15 -5.46 0.69
C PHE A 46 -9.76 -4.79 0.71
N VAL A 47 -9.69 -3.45 0.72
CA VAL A 47 -8.41 -2.72 0.80
C VAL A 47 -7.63 -3.12 2.04
N GLU A 48 -8.30 -3.23 3.19
CA GLU A 48 -7.67 -3.64 4.44
C GLU A 48 -7.16 -5.09 4.38
N SER A 49 -7.96 -6.03 3.89
CA SER A 49 -7.56 -7.44 3.78
C SER A 49 -6.35 -7.64 2.85
N VAL A 50 -6.27 -6.89 1.74
CA VAL A 50 -5.17 -6.97 0.78
C VAL A 50 -3.90 -6.29 1.30
N THR A 51 -4.03 -5.13 1.97
CA THR A 51 -2.87 -4.38 2.46
C THR A 51 -2.35 -4.86 3.82
N SER A 52 -3.19 -5.50 4.63
CA SER A 52 -2.86 -5.91 6.01
C SER A 52 -1.65 -6.85 6.12
N PRO A 53 -1.50 -7.92 5.30
CA PRO A 53 -0.34 -8.79 5.36
C PRO A 53 0.97 -8.04 5.12
N TYR A 54 1.00 -7.15 4.12
CA TYR A 54 2.16 -6.33 3.79
C TYR A 54 2.50 -5.36 4.93
N LEU A 55 1.51 -4.60 5.42
CA LEU A 55 1.72 -3.68 6.55
C LEU A 55 2.13 -4.42 7.83
N GLY A 56 1.63 -5.64 8.03
CA GLY A 56 1.98 -6.52 9.15
C GLY A 56 3.47 -6.86 9.22
N LEU A 57 4.15 -6.94 8.08
CA LEU A 57 5.61 -7.13 8.03
C LEU A 57 6.33 -5.93 8.64
N PHE A 58 5.87 -4.71 8.34
CA PHE A 58 6.46 -3.48 8.86
C PHE A 58 6.12 -3.23 10.32
N ARG A 59 4.96 -3.68 10.81
CA ARG A 59 4.58 -3.57 12.24
C ARG A 59 5.55 -4.26 13.20
N ARG A 60 6.32 -5.25 12.71
CA ARG A 60 7.34 -5.94 13.50
C ARG A 60 8.63 -5.15 13.62
N VAL A 61 8.92 -4.29 12.64
CA VAL A 61 10.15 -3.49 12.56
C VAL A 61 9.92 -2.10 13.12
N LEU A 62 8.75 -1.53 12.88
CA LEU A 62 8.29 -0.26 13.41
C LEU A 62 7.13 -0.53 14.37
N PRO A 63 7.36 -0.44 15.70
CA PRO A 63 6.26 -0.37 16.65
C PRO A 63 5.29 0.72 16.18
N SER A 64 3.99 0.45 16.18
CA SER A 64 2.99 1.44 15.79
C SER A 64 3.06 2.63 16.75
N VAL A 65 3.86 3.63 16.42
CA VAL A 65 3.94 4.88 17.20
C VAL A 65 2.67 5.65 16.87
N ARG A 66 1.63 5.44 17.68
CA ARG A 66 0.40 6.21 17.60
C ARG A 66 0.69 7.62 18.12
N LEU A 67 1.02 8.54 17.23
CA LEU A 67 1.22 9.95 17.57
C LEU A 67 -0.08 10.73 17.41
N GLY A 68 -0.69 11.11 18.54
CA GLY A 68 -1.80 12.07 18.61
C GLY A 68 -3.22 11.49 18.68
N PRO A 69 -4.26 12.37 18.71
CA PRO A 69 -5.67 11.97 18.81
C PRO A 69 -6.20 11.30 17.53
N ALA A 70 -5.60 11.63 16.39
CA ALA A 70 -5.66 10.84 15.18
C ALA A 70 -4.48 9.87 15.26
N ALA A 71 -4.73 8.56 15.25
CA ALA A 71 -3.66 7.58 15.18
C ALA A 71 -2.95 7.74 13.82
N LEU A 72 -1.95 8.64 13.76
CA LEU A 72 -1.06 8.78 12.62
C LEU A 72 -0.16 7.53 12.61
N ASP A 73 -0.71 6.43 12.11
CA ASP A 73 0.05 5.24 11.82
C ASP A 73 1.07 5.63 10.75
N LEU A 74 2.35 5.71 11.13
CA LEU A 74 3.45 5.94 10.18
C LEU A 74 3.75 4.69 9.34
N THR A 75 3.23 3.53 9.75
CA THR A 75 3.42 2.23 9.09
C THR A 75 3.06 2.26 7.59
N PRO A 76 1.88 2.76 7.17
CA PRO A 76 1.50 2.85 5.76
C PRO A 76 2.41 3.79 4.97
N MET A 77 2.86 4.91 5.57
CA MET A 77 3.78 5.84 4.90
C MET A 77 5.12 5.18 4.62
N VAL A 78 5.73 4.54 5.62
CA VAL A 78 7.02 3.85 5.43
C VAL A 78 6.88 2.68 4.46
N ALA A 79 5.81 1.90 4.60
CA ALA A 79 5.56 0.76 3.72
C ALA A 79 5.35 1.21 2.26
N THR A 80 4.76 2.39 2.03
CA THR A 80 4.63 3.00 0.70
C THR A 80 5.99 3.42 0.14
N LEU A 81 6.83 4.08 0.94
CA LEU A 81 8.20 4.45 0.52
C LEU A 81 9.00 3.21 0.10
N VAL A 82 8.93 2.13 0.87
CA VAL A 82 9.61 0.86 0.54
C VAL A 82 9.10 0.30 -0.80
N LEU A 83 7.79 0.29 -1.05
CA LEU A 83 7.24 -0.16 -2.33
C LEU A 83 7.71 0.69 -3.52
N VAL A 84 7.78 2.01 -3.34
CA VAL A 84 8.26 2.93 -4.39
C VAL A 84 9.74 2.68 -4.67
N PHE A 85 10.59 2.71 -3.66
CA PHE A 85 12.04 2.58 -3.86
C PHE A 85 12.46 1.15 -4.24
N VAL A 86 11.98 0.15 -3.52
CA VAL A 86 12.38 -1.24 -3.78
C VAL A 86 11.63 -1.80 -4.98
N GLY A 87 10.31 -1.58 -5.06
CA GLY A 87 9.49 -2.13 -6.14
C GLY A 87 9.74 -1.43 -7.47
N LEU A 88 9.43 -0.13 -7.56
CA LEU A 88 9.47 0.60 -8.82
C LEU A 88 10.89 0.97 -9.27
N TYR A 89 11.75 1.43 -8.35
CA TYR A 89 13.08 1.93 -8.73
C TYR A 89 14.16 0.85 -8.77
N LEU A 90 13.99 -0.28 -8.08
CA LEU A 90 14.98 -1.36 -8.07
C LEU A 90 14.50 -2.61 -8.82
N LEU A 91 13.32 -3.14 -8.45
CA LEU A 91 12.81 -4.41 -8.97
C LEU A 91 12.40 -4.33 -10.45
N VAL A 92 11.64 -3.29 -10.84
CA VAL A 92 11.18 -3.15 -12.23
C VAL A 92 12.34 -2.98 -13.21
N PRO A 93 13.34 -2.09 -12.98
CA PRO A 93 14.51 -2.00 -13.84
C PRO A 93 15.31 -3.30 -13.89
N LEU A 94 15.45 -4.00 -12.77
CA LEU A 94 16.14 -5.29 -12.72
C LEU A 94 15.45 -6.37 -13.58
N ILE A 95 14.11 -6.36 -13.62
CA ILE A 95 13.33 -7.28 -14.48
C ILE A 95 13.51 -6.93 -15.96
N ARG A 96 13.55 -5.63 -16.29
CA ARG A 96 13.81 -5.16 -17.66
C ARG A 96 15.20 -5.59 -18.12
N GLY A 97 16.21 -5.44 -17.26
CA GLY A 97 17.61 -5.77 -17.52
C GLY A 97 18.45 -4.52 -17.66
#